data_AF-A0A2M9CKB5-F1
#
_entry.id   AF-A0A2M9CKB5-F1
#
_cell.length_a   1.000
_cell.length_b   1.000
_cell.length_c   1.000
_cell.angle_alpha   90.00
_cell.angle_beta   90.00
_cell.angle_gamma   90.00
#
_symmetry.space_group_name_H-M   'P 1'
#
loop_
_entity.id
_entity.type
_entity.pdbx_description
1 polymer ?
#
loop_
_entity_poly.entity_id
_entity_poly.type
_entity_poly.pdbx_seq_one_letter_code
_entity_poly.pdbx_strand_id
1 'polypeptide(L)' 'MDKQPVDFDAQSDDHWLEMTGNPDGSVSGAFKTTDPLEVGDEFVWDGSTFRITELRWRGKDGFLFEAEWVDSAE' A
#
# COMPACT_ATOMS: atom_id res chain seq x y z
N MET A 1 9.75 5.17 -16.76
CA MET A 1 10.48 4.29 -15.84
C MET A 1 9.41 3.66 -15.00
N ASP A 2 9.09 2.40 -15.27
CA ASP A 2 8.11 1.65 -14.47
C ASP A 2 8.70 1.43 -13.09
N LYS A 3 8.03 1.94 -12.06
CA LYS A 3 8.39 1.67 -10.68
C LYS A 3 8.04 0.22 -10.37
N GLN A 4 8.95 -0.51 -9.76
CA GLN A 4 8.62 -1.86 -9.29
C GLN A 4 7.64 -1.76 -8.12
N PRO A 5 6.68 -2.71 -7.99
CA PRO A 5 5.78 -2.75 -6.86
C PRO A 5 6.56 -2.81 -5.54
N VAL A 6 6.09 -2.08 -4.54
CA VAL A 6 6.69 -2.13 -3.20
C VAL A 6 6.27 -3.44 -2.52
N ASP A 7 7.26 -4.22 -2.08
CA ASP A 7 7.03 -5.40 -1.23
C ASP A 7 7.04 -4.96 0.24
N PHE A 8 5.85 -4.98 0.86
CA PHE A 8 5.68 -4.55 2.24
C PHE A 8 5.93 -5.67 3.28
N ASP A 9 5.99 -6.94 2.87
CA ASP A 9 6.24 -8.07 3.78
C ASP A 9 7.72 -8.17 4.21
N ALA A 10 8.63 -7.51 3.48
CA ALA A 10 10.08 -7.64 3.66
C ALA A 10 10.73 -6.63 4.63
N GLN A 11 10.02 -5.62 5.16
CA GLN A 11 10.62 -4.57 6.01
C GLN A 11 10.36 -4.82 7.51
N SER A 12 11.39 -5.28 8.23
CA SER A 12 11.34 -5.78 9.61
C SER A 12 11.14 -4.74 10.74
N ASP A 13 10.65 -5.25 11.88
CA ASP A 13 10.64 -4.80 13.29
C ASP A 13 10.00 -3.46 13.73
N ASP A 14 9.93 -2.42 12.90
CA ASP A 14 9.33 -1.11 13.29
C ASP A 14 8.29 -0.55 12.28
N HIS A 15 8.01 -1.33 11.23
CA HIS A 15 7.06 -0.99 10.18
C HIS A 15 5.70 -1.58 10.52
N TRP A 16 4.85 -0.79 11.19
CA TRP A 16 3.45 -1.16 11.35
C TRP A 16 2.77 -1.09 9.98
N LEU A 17 2.46 -2.26 9.44
CA LEU A 17 1.52 -2.39 8.33
C LEU A 17 0.21 -2.94 8.88
N GLU A 18 -0.79 -2.06 8.99
CA GLU A 18 -2.15 -2.45 9.35
C GLU A 18 -2.99 -2.35 8.08
N MET A 19 -3.38 -3.49 7.51
CA MET A 19 -4.24 -3.54 6.33
C MET A 19 -5.59 -4.16 6.68
N THR A 20 -6.66 -3.55 6.17
CA THR A 20 -8.02 -4.04 6.30
C THR A 20 -8.66 -4.08 4.91
N GLY A 21 -9.17 -5.27 4.55
CA GLY A 21 -10.04 -5.43 3.39
C GLY A 21 -11.40 -4.81 3.65
N ASN A 22 -11.86 -3.97 2.74
CA ASN A 22 -13.16 -3.33 2.82
C ASN A 22 -14.23 -4.20 2.11
N PRO A 23 -15.51 -4.08 2.50
CA PRO A 23 -16.60 -4.85 1.87
C PRO A 23 -16.81 -4.58 0.37
N ASP A 24 -16.29 -3.47 -0.14
CA ASP A 24 -16.34 -3.08 -1.55
C ASP A 24 -15.18 -3.65 -2.39
N GLY A 25 -14.29 -4.45 -1.77
CA GLY A 25 -13.13 -5.05 -2.42
C GLY A 25 -11.89 -4.16 -2.45
N SER A 26 -11.97 -2.92 -1.96
CA SER A 26 -10.79 -2.09 -1.73
C SER A 26 -10.03 -2.54 -0.48
N VAL A 27 -8.79 -2.07 -0.34
CA VAL A 27 -8.01 -2.22 0.88
C VAL A 27 -7.64 -0.86 1.41
N SER A 28 -7.66 -0.73 2.73
CA SER A 28 -7.20 0.48 3.41
C SER A 28 -6.23 0.10 4.50
N GLY A 29 -5.33 1.00 4.82
CA GLY A 29 -4.35 0.71 5.85
C GLY A 29 -3.49 1.87 6.28
N ALA A 30 -2.57 1.56 7.18
CA ALA A 30 -1.50 2.45 7.58
C ALA A 30 -0.17 1.76 7.33
N PHE A 31 0.80 2.49 6.78
CA PHE A 31 2.18 2.05 6.71
C PHE A 31 3.13 3.13 7.22
N LYS A 32 4.28 2.68 7.71
CA LYS A 32 5.49 3.48 7.88
C LYS A 32 6.48 3.09 6.78
N THR A 33 6.98 4.08 6.04
CA THR A 33 8.00 3.87 5.03
C THR A 33 8.96 5.06 5.02
N THR A 34 10.22 4.81 4.66
CA THR A 34 11.17 5.86 4.29
C THR A 34 11.13 6.18 2.81
N ASP A 35 10.51 5.32 2.01
CA ASP A 35 10.36 5.52 0.58
C ASP A 35 9.19 6.48 0.29
N PRO A 36 9.38 7.46 -0.60
CA PRO A 36 8.31 8.36 -0.97
C PRO A 36 7.26 7.60 -1.78
N LEU A 37 6.09 7.36 -1.16
CA LEU A 37 4.93 6.80 -1.83
C LEU A 37 4.03 7.91 -2.39
N GLU A 38 3.45 7.64 -3.55
CA GLU A 38 2.51 8.51 -4.22
C GLU A 38 1.26 7.76 -4.68
N VAL A 39 0.19 8.52 -4.93
CA VAL A 39 -1.03 7.98 -5.53
C VAL A 39 -0.68 7.44 -6.91
N GLY A 40 -1.11 6.20 -7.19
CA GLY A 40 -0.76 5.46 -8.40
C GLY A 40 0.37 4.45 -8.21
N ASP A 41 1.12 4.51 -7.10
CA ASP A 41 2.09 3.45 -6.79
C ASP A 41 1.36 2.12 -6.51
N GLU A 42 2.01 1.03 -6.91
CA GLU A 42 1.50 -0.33 -6.75
C GLU A 42 2.28 -1.08 -5.68
N PHE A 43 1.59 -2.00 -5.00
CA PHE A 43 2.19 -2.88 -4.01
C PHE A 43 1.53 -4.25 -4.01
N VAL A 44 2.23 -5.24 -3.46
CA VAL A 44 1.70 -6.60 -3.32
C VAL A 44 1.30 -6.83 -1.87
N TRP A 45 0.10 -7.38 -1.66
CA TRP A 45 -0.38 -7.85 -0.37
C TRP A 45 -1.16 -9.14 -0.55
N ASP A 46 -0.85 -10.16 0.27
CA ASP A 46 -1.44 -11.50 0.20
C ASP A 46 -1.46 -12.10 -1.23
N GLY A 47 -0.35 -11.88 -1.96
CA GLY A 47 -0.18 -12.35 -3.34
C GLY A 47 -1.00 -11.59 -4.40
N SER A 48 -1.72 -10.54 -4.02
CA SER A 48 -2.49 -9.69 -4.93
C SER A 48 -1.85 -8.32 -5.09
N THR A 49 -1.90 -7.76 -6.29
CA THR A 49 -1.42 -6.40 -6.56
C THR A 49 -2.52 -5.38 -6.30
N PHE A 50 -2.18 -4.32 -5.59
CA PHE A 50 -3.05 -3.19 -5.29
C PHE A 50 -2.41 -1.88 -5.74
N ARG A 51 -3.23 -0.93 -6.18
CA ARG A 51 -2.80 0.41 -6.55
C ARG A 51 -3.34 1.43 -5.56
N ILE A 52 -2.46 2.26 -5.03
CA ILE A 52 -2.82 3.32 -4.10
C ILE A 52 -3.67 4.36 -4.85
N THR A 53 -4.91 4.55 -4.39
CA THR A 53 -5.85 5.55 -4.93
C THR A 53 -5.89 6.80 -4.06
N GLU A 54 -5.57 6.68 -2.77
CA GLU A 54 -5.52 7.80 -1.84
C GLU A 54 -4.36 7.67 -0.85
N LEU A 55 -3.72 8.79 -0.53
CA LEU A 55 -2.72 8.91 0.54
C LEU A 55 -3.04 10.09 1.44
N ARG A 56 -3.02 9.84 2.75
CA ARG A 56 -3.16 10.87 3.78
C ARG A 56 -2.03 10.77 4.78
N TRP A 57 -1.40 11.88 5.08
CA TRP A 57 -0.34 11.93 6.09
C TRP A 57 -0.93 11.70 7.49
N ARG A 58 -0.44 10.69 8.22
CA ARG A 58 -0.90 10.32 9.57
C ARG A 58 -0.05 10.95 10.68
N GLY A 59 0.89 11.82 10.34
CA GLY A 59 1.83 12.41 11.29
C GLY A 59 3.26 11.96 11.03
N LYS A 60 4.11 12.13 12.05
CA LYS A 60 5.58 12.14 11.92
C LYS A 60 6.21 10.89 11.31
N ASP A 61 5.48 9.78 11.27
CA ASP A 61 6.04 8.45 10.99
C ASP A 61 5.18 7.57 10.07
N GLY A 62 4.11 8.08 9.43
CA GLY A 62 3.30 7.20 8.58
C GLY A 62 2.23 7.85 7.74
N PHE A 63 1.68 7.06 6.83
CA PHE A 63 0.60 7.42 5.94
C PHE A 63 -0.58 6.47 6.15
N LEU A 64 -1.79 7.01 6.02
CA LEU A 64 -2.99 6.24 5.75
C LEU A 64 -3.14 6.16 4.23
N PHE A 65 -3.64 5.03 3.75
CA PHE A 65 -3.90 4.85 2.33
C PHE A 65 -5.22 4.12 2.09
N GLU A 66 -5.77 4.36 0.90
CA GLU A 66 -6.76 3.52 0.26
C GLU A 66 -6.16 3.01 -1.05
N ALA A 67 -6.46 1.76 -1.39
CA ALA A 67 -5.97 1.12 -2.61
C ALA A 67 -7.03 0.20 -3.20
N GLU A 68 -7.02 0.10 -4.52
CA GLU A 68 -7.89 -0.78 -5.28
C GLU A 68 -7.10 -1.97 -5.82
N TRP A 69 -7.78 -3.11 -5.95
CA TRP A 69 -7.18 -4.28 -6.58
C TRP A 69 -6.87 -3.97 -8.04
N VAL A 70 -5.63 -4.24 -8.46
CA VAL A 70 -5.26 -4.19 -9.87
C VAL A 70 -5.56 -5.57 -10.42
N ASP A 71 -6.61 -5.65 -11.23
CA ASP A 71 -6.88 -6.88 -11.99
C ASP A 71 -5.58 -7.26 -12.70
N SER A 72 -5.12 -8.47 -12.42
CA SER A 72 -3.91 -8.99 -13.05
C SER A 72 -4.27 -9.14 -14.52
N ALA A 73 -4.00 -8.10 -15.31
CA ALA A 73 -4.16 -8.18 -16.74
C ALA A 73 -3.33 -9.39 -17.20
N GLU A 74 -4.04 -10.43 -17.63
CA GLU A 74 -3.49 -11.68 -18.15
C GLU A 74 -2.37 -11.46 -19.17
#